data_AF-A0A3S5EW63-F1
#
_entry.id   AF-A0A3S5EW63-F1
#
_cell.length_a   1.000
_cell.length_b   1.000
_cell.length_c   1.000
_cell.angle_alpha   90.00
_cell.angle_beta   90.00
_cell.angle_gamma   90.00
#
_symmetry.space_group_name_H-M   'P 1'
#
loop_
_entity.id
_entity.type
_entity.pdbx_description
1 polymer ?
#
loop_
_entity_poly.entity_id
_entity_poly.type
_entity_poly.pdbx_seq_one_letter_code
_entity_poly.pdbx_strand_id
1 'polypeptide(L)'
;MTFGPASRSLFGLLCLLIVICAVIAVVAIRKHRPLRAVLATVLAGTMAMGGIGILANREGQFVFTWQQLADWLKGTDAVAVPQGIAPAIDPETAAADPAYHADFIPAGDSVPSKGAPRGEYKVVTWKGPQSGIESNVVVWLPDGWQNMSNLNVLTLLHGHPGKPHPVPEALNMDKVMAEAIDSGKLPPTMVVLPQLRIDDQEPDCIDTVNRPKCGTWVARDVPTMIKANFPVSHDPAKWAIGGYSSGAYCAGVMGVIAQDVFKTAMIFSGYDVPVVGSLQNASPRIKAEYTLSNMIAKMEHPQILASSSGADLDANKLVENLGHIDPGDGVITLHYEPSGGHGWVYWEKEFPRVVDWLGQIAAKQAESSNADVTAEAPFHQSIYAVYTIVAAAFALWAVTLIWRLRYYRQPDALASHELVLETSARESSPDARRDGRLAQTGRLLMDLLPVIIGIAAVTLGIGMAINHAIGTIGSPADLWGFLVKITPRSLL
;
A
#
# COMPACT_ATOMS: atom_id res chain seq x y z
N MET A 1 -16.79 -20.78 16.87
CA MET A 1 -17.37 -19.63 16.16
C MET A 1 -17.00 -18.38 16.94
N THR A 2 -16.06 -17.58 16.45
CA THR A 2 -15.53 -16.42 17.19
C THR A 2 -16.47 -15.22 17.04
N PHE A 3 -17.11 -14.83 18.14
CA PHE A 3 -17.96 -13.63 18.22
C PHE A 3 -17.04 -12.40 18.31
N GLY A 4 -16.63 -11.86 17.16
CA GLY A 4 -15.68 -10.74 17.07
C GLY A 4 -16.26 -9.51 16.35
N PRO A 5 -15.56 -8.36 16.42
CA PRO A 5 -16.00 -7.09 15.82
C PRO A 5 -16.11 -7.11 14.29
N ALA A 6 -15.57 -8.13 13.61
CA ALA A 6 -15.73 -8.36 12.16
C ALA A 6 -16.76 -9.47 11.82
N SER A 7 -17.48 -10.02 12.81
CA SER A 7 -18.35 -11.20 12.60
C SER A 7 -19.71 -10.85 11.98
N ARG A 8 -20.15 -11.69 11.04
CA ARG A 8 -21.49 -11.57 10.40
C ARG A 8 -22.63 -11.78 11.40
N SER A 9 -22.42 -12.60 12.42
CA SER A 9 -23.38 -12.87 13.49
C SER A 9 -23.64 -11.65 14.38
N LEU A 10 -22.59 -10.87 14.69
CA LEU A 10 -22.72 -9.64 15.47
C LEU A 10 -23.50 -8.57 14.70
N PHE A 11 -23.21 -8.40 13.40
CA PHE A 11 -23.95 -7.47 12.54
C PHE A 11 -25.44 -7.86 12.44
N GLY A 12 -25.73 -9.15 12.22
CA GLY A 12 -27.11 -9.64 12.16
C GLY A 12 -27.89 -9.42 13.46
N LEU A 13 -27.24 -9.62 14.62
CA LEU A 13 -27.84 -9.34 15.93
C LEU A 13 -28.16 -7.85 16.11
N LEU A 14 -27.27 -6.97 15.66
CA LEU A 14 -27.45 -5.52 15.77
C LEU A 14 -28.63 -5.03 14.92
N CYS A 15 -28.75 -5.53 13.68
CA CYS A 15 -29.89 -5.23 12.80
C CYS A 15 -31.22 -5.66 13.43
N LEU A 16 -31.26 -6.82 14.07
CA LEU A 16 -32.44 -7.30 14.78
C LEU A 16 -32.83 -6.37 15.95
N LEU A 17 -31.84 -5.92 16.73
CA LEU A 17 -32.08 -5.00 17.86
C LEU A 17 -32.56 -3.62 17.41
N ILE A 18 -32.08 -3.11 16.26
CA ILE A 18 -32.55 -1.86 15.67
C ILE A 18 -34.04 -1.97 15.30
N VAL A 19 -34.44 -3.08 14.67
CA VAL A 19 -35.85 -3.33 14.32
C VAL A 19 -36.72 -3.39 15.58
N ILE A 20 -36.27 -4.07 16.63
CA ILE A 20 -36.98 -4.14 17.91
C ILE A 20 -37.14 -2.74 18.52
N CYS A 21 -36.09 -1.92 18.54
CA CYS A 21 -36.15 -0.56 19.07
C CYS A 21 -37.10 0.33 18.24
N ALA A 22 -37.10 0.20 16.91
CA ALA A 22 -38.03 0.91 16.05
C ALA A 22 -39.50 0.51 16.33
N VAL A 23 -39.77 -0.78 16.54
CA VAL A 23 -41.11 -1.26 16.93
C VAL A 23 -41.53 -0.70 18.28
N ILE A 24 -40.63 -0.71 19.28
CA ILE A 24 -40.89 -0.13 20.61
C ILE A 24 -41.18 1.37 20.50
N ALA A 25 -40.43 2.11 19.67
CA ALA A 25 -40.65 3.53 19.44
C ALA A 25 -42.05 3.78 18.85
N VAL A 26 -42.44 3.04 17.81
CA VAL A 26 -43.77 3.15 17.17
C VAL A 26 -44.90 2.83 18.14
N VAL A 27 -44.74 1.78 18.96
CA VAL A 27 -45.74 1.41 19.99
C VAL A 27 -45.81 2.47 21.09
N ALA A 28 -44.69 3.05 21.51
CA ALA A 28 -44.65 4.12 22.52
C ALA A 28 -45.30 5.42 22.02
N ILE A 29 -45.10 5.78 20.75
CA ILE A 29 -45.75 6.91 20.09
C ILE A 29 -47.27 6.69 20.07
N ARG A 30 -47.72 5.51 19.65
CA ARG A 30 -49.16 5.14 19.63
C ARG A 30 -49.82 5.14 21.01
N LYS A 31 -49.04 4.89 22.07
CA LYS A 31 -49.52 4.90 23.46
C LYS A 31 -49.30 6.24 24.18
N HIS A 32 -48.94 7.31 23.46
CA HIS A 32 -48.66 8.64 24.02
C HIS A 32 -47.61 8.63 25.15
N ARG A 33 -46.54 7.83 25.01
CA ARG A 33 -45.43 7.75 25.96
C ARG A 33 -44.16 8.40 25.37
N PRO A 34 -44.07 9.75 25.32
CA PRO A 34 -43.05 10.46 24.54
C PRO A 34 -41.62 10.15 24.99
N LEU A 35 -41.37 10.04 26.30
CA LEU A 35 -40.05 9.69 26.82
C LEU A 35 -39.54 8.32 26.33
N ARG A 36 -40.43 7.32 26.26
CA ARG A 36 -40.07 5.97 25.77
C ARG A 36 -39.84 5.95 24.28
N ALA A 37 -40.57 6.77 23.52
CA ALA A 37 -40.35 6.94 22.10
C ALA A 37 -38.98 7.57 21.83
N VAL A 38 -38.65 8.66 22.52
CA VAL A 38 -37.35 9.34 22.41
C VAL A 38 -36.20 8.39 22.78
N LEU A 39 -36.29 7.69 23.91
CA LEU A 39 -35.25 6.74 24.33
C LEU A 39 -35.06 5.60 23.32
N ALA A 40 -36.13 5.05 22.78
CA ALA A 40 -36.07 3.99 21.78
C ALA A 40 -35.49 4.48 20.44
N THR A 41 -35.82 5.70 20.01
CA THR A 41 -35.27 6.31 18.80
C THR A 41 -33.79 6.65 18.95
N VAL A 42 -33.36 7.20 20.09
CA VAL A 42 -31.95 7.46 20.39
C VAL A 42 -31.17 6.15 20.39
N LEU A 43 -31.67 5.12 21.08
CA LEU A 43 -31.03 3.81 21.13
C LEU A 43 -30.90 3.17 19.73
N ALA A 44 -31.96 3.24 18.91
CA ALA A 44 -31.93 2.77 17.53
C ALA A 44 -30.91 3.55 16.67
N GLY A 45 -30.82 4.87 16.84
CA GLY A 45 -29.83 5.71 16.17
C GLY A 45 -28.39 5.38 16.56
N THR A 46 -28.12 5.20 17.86
CA THR A 46 -26.80 4.81 18.35
C THR A 46 -26.40 3.41 17.86
N MET A 47 -27.35 2.47 17.85
CA MET A 47 -27.13 1.14 17.28
C MET A 47 -26.89 1.19 15.77
N ALA A 48 -27.63 2.03 15.02
CA ALA A 48 -27.40 2.19 13.59
C ALA A 48 -25.99 2.73 13.29
N MET A 49 -25.53 3.73 14.04
CA MET A 49 -24.15 4.24 13.95
C MET A 49 -23.11 3.16 14.28
N GLY A 50 -23.34 2.36 15.33
CA GLY A 50 -22.48 1.20 15.64
C GLY A 50 -22.47 0.14 14.53
N GLY A 51 -23.61 -0.07 13.86
CA GLY A 51 -23.74 -0.99 12.73
C GLY A 51 -22.97 -0.54 11.50
N ILE A 52 -22.98 0.76 11.21
CA ILE A 52 -22.15 1.37 10.16
C ILE A 52 -20.66 1.16 10.47
N GLY A 53 -20.24 1.36 11.72
CA GLY A 53 -18.87 1.09 12.16
C GLY A 53 -18.46 -0.38 11.99
N ILE A 54 -19.34 -1.33 12.34
CA ILE A 54 -19.09 -2.77 12.14
C ILE A 54 -19.01 -3.11 10.64
N LEU A 55 -19.86 -2.51 9.81
CA LEU A 55 -19.84 -2.71 8.36
C LEU A 55 -18.54 -2.18 7.75
N ALA A 56 -18.14 -0.96 8.10
CA ALA A 56 -16.88 -0.36 7.66
C ALA A 56 -15.67 -1.20 8.13
N ASN A 57 -15.71 -1.72 9.35
CA ASN A 57 -14.66 -2.60 9.89
C ASN A 57 -14.62 -3.97 9.19
N ARG A 58 -15.78 -4.50 8.77
CA ARG A 58 -15.87 -5.75 8.02
C ARG A 58 -15.37 -5.62 6.59
N GLU A 59 -15.57 -4.49 5.93
CA GLU A 59 -15.05 -4.27 4.57
C GLU A 59 -13.57 -3.82 4.61
N GLY A 60 -13.22 -2.94 5.55
CA GLY A 60 -11.87 -2.40 5.68
C GLY A 60 -10.89 -3.25 6.48
N GLN A 61 -11.37 -4.28 7.18
CA GLN A 61 -10.54 -5.22 7.94
C GLN A 61 -9.61 -4.50 8.94
N PHE A 62 -10.12 -3.53 9.70
CA PHE A 62 -9.29 -2.70 10.59
C PHE A 62 -9.00 -3.39 11.93
N VAL A 63 -10.01 -4.05 12.52
CA VAL A 63 -9.97 -4.63 13.87
C VAL A 63 -10.66 -6.00 13.88
N PHE A 64 -9.96 -7.03 14.32
CA PHE A 64 -10.44 -8.42 14.29
C PHE A 64 -10.80 -8.99 15.65
N THR A 65 -10.17 -8.48 16.71
CA THR A 65 -10.37 -8.95 18.08
C THR A 65 -10.88 -7.82 18.97
N TRP A 66 -11.57 -8.18 20.06
CA TRP A 66 -11.99 -7.20 21.07
C TRP A 66 -10.80 -6.52 21.76
N GLN A 67 -9.67 -7.21 21.84
CA GLN A 67 -8.41 -6.67 22.35
C GLN A 67 -7.91 -5.55 21.43
N GLN A 68 -7.81 -5.78 20.13
CA GLN A 68 -7.44 -4.75 19.15
C GLN A 68 -8.41 -3.56 19.15
N LEU A 69 -9.71 -3.78 19.39
CA LEU A 69 -10.67 -2.67 19.52
C LEU A 69 -10.40 -1.84 20.79
N ALA A 70 -10.13 -2.52 21.91
CA ALA A 70 -9.79 -1.87 23.16
C ALA A 70 -8.49 -1.07 23.04
N ASP A 71 -7.50 -1.61 22.32
CA ASP A 71 -6.19 -0.97 22.13
C ASP A 71 -6.28 0.21 21.14
N TRP A 72 -7.12 0.10 20.11
CA TRP A 72 -7.48 1.22 19.22
C TRP A 72 -8.18 2.36 19.96
N LEU A 73 -9.13 2.05 20.86
CA LEU A 73 -9.85 3.05 21.65
C LEU A 73 -8.98 3.69 22.75
N LYS A 74 -7.96 2.99 23.24
CA LYS A 74 -6.96 3.51 24.19
C LYS A 74 -5.84 4.30 23.51
N GLY A 75 -5.77 4.27 22.17
CA GLY A 75 -4.70 4.89 21.40
C GLY A 75 -3.34 4.22 21.60
N THR A 76 -3.32 2.96 22.04
CA THR A 76 -2.08 2.24 22.42
C THR A 76 -1.41 1.52 21.25
N ASP A 77 -2.14 1.27 20.15
CA ASP A 77 -1.56 0.79 18.90
C ASP A 77 -1.81 1.82 17.80
N ALA A 78 -0.75 2.53 17.40
CA ALA A 78 -0.74 3.15 16.08
C ALA A 78 -0.72 1.99 15.07
N VAL A 79 -1.90 1.67 14.50
CA VAL A 79 -1.99 0.84 13.30
C VAL A 79 -0.94 1.39 12.34
N ALA A 80 0.00 0.56 11.87
CA ALA A 80 0.94 1.01 10.86
C ALA A 80 0.12 1.54 9.68
N VAL A 81 0.18 2.85 9.47
CA VAL A 81 -0.42 3.52 8.32
C VAL A 81 0.72 3.81 7.37
N PRO A 82 0.91 2.98 6.33
CA PRO A 82 1.92 3.20 5.32
C PRO A 82 1.77 4.58 4.70
N GLN A 83 2.90 5.23 4.46
CA GLN A 83 3.04 6.43 3.67
C GLN A 83 3.86 6.09 2.43
N GLY A 84 3.59 6.80 1.33
CA GLY A 84 4.47 6.73 0.16
C GLY A 84 5.86 7.26 0.52
N ILE A 85 6.90 6.65 -0.04
CA ILE A 85 8.25 7.21 0.04
C ILE A 85 8.30 8.55 -0.69
N ALA A 86 9.20 9.43 -0.25
CA ALA A 86 9.37 10.74 -0.87
C ALA A 86 9.74 10.60 -2.38
N PRO A 87 9.43 11.61 -3.21
CA PRO A 87 9.74 11.56 -4.63
C PRO A 87 11.26 11.53 -4.88
N ALA A 88 11.67 10.96 -6.01
CA ALA A 88 13.04 11.07 -6.48
C ALA A 88 13.37 12.54 -6.82
N ILE A 89 14.60 12.95 -6.51
CA ILE A 89 15.16 14.25 -6.90
C ILE A 89 16.05 14.02 -8.11
N ASP A 90 16.03 14.95 -9.07
CA ASP A 90 16.89 14.88 -10.23
C ASP A 90 18.38 14.97 -9.81
N PRO A 91 19.28 14.20 -10.45
CA PRO A 91 20.67 14.14 -10.03
C PRO A 91 21.43 15.46 -10.10
N GLU A 92 21.07 16.35 -11.04
CA GLU A 92 21.74 17.66 -11.19
C GLU A 92 21.40 18.60 -10.03
N THR A 93 20.12 18.68 -9.65
CA THR A 93 19.67 19.46 -8.49
C THR A 93 20.26 18.91 -7.20
N ALA A 94 20.28 17.58 -7.05
CA ALA A 94 20.89 16.96 -5.89
C ALA A 94 22.40 17.24 -5.78
N ALA A 95 23.13 17.18 -6.89
CA ALA A 95 24.56 17.49 -6.92
C ALA A 95 24.85 18.96 -6.60
N ALA A 96 23.93 19.88 -6.94
CA ALA A 96 24.06 21.30 -6.66
C ALA A 96 23.69 21.69 -5.22
N ASP A 97 22.92 20.86 -4.50
CA ASP A 97 22.46 21.14 -3.14
C ASP A 97 23.47 20.65 -2.09
N PRO A 98 24.10 21.56 -1.31
CA PRO A 98 25.05 21.20 -0.25
C PRO A 98 24.51 20.22 0.78
N ALA A 99 23.19 20.11 0.95
CA ALA A 99 22.59 19.16 1.88
C ALA A 99 22.87 17.69 1.52
N TYR A 100 23.17 17.39 0.24
CA TYR A 100 23.54 16.05 -0.22
C TYR A 100 25.06 15.80 -0.25
N HIS A 101 25.89 16.78 0.11
CA HIS A 101 27.33 16.60 0.26
C HIS A 101 27.64 16.11 1.67
N ALA A 102 28.44 15.05 1.78
CA ALA A 102 28.69 14.36 3.03
C ALA A 102 30.20 14.15 3.24
N ASP A 103 30.69 14.52 4.42
CA ASP A 103 32.11 14.42 4.76
C ASP A 103 32.47 12.99 5.20
N PHE A 104 32.67 12.10 4.22
CA PHE A 104 33.12 10.74 4.47
C PHE A 104 34.54 10.69 5.03
N ILE A 105 34.72 10.01 6.15
CA ILE A 105 36.02 9.76 6.76
C ILE A 105 36.41 8.28 6.63
N PRO A 106 37.72 7.95 6.60
CA PRO A 106 38.17 6.56 6.67
C PRO A 106 37.61 5.85 7.90
N ALA A 107 37.13 4.61 7.74
CA ALA A 107 36.51 3.87 8.83
C ALA A 107 37.50 3.46 9.93
N GLY A 108 38.77 3.23 9.58
CA GLY A 108 39.76 2.63 10.48
C GLY A 108 39.25 1.30 11.07
N ASP A 109 39.51 1.08 12.35
CA ASP A 109 39.11 -0.15 13.06
C ASP A 109 37.61 -0.21 13.41
N SER A 110 36.81 0.81 13.04
CA SER A 110 35.37 0.85 13.34
C SER A 110 34.54 -0.11 12.49
N VAL A 111 35.08 -0.56 11.35
CA VAL A 111 34.49 -1.57 10.48
C VAL A 111 35.46 -2.74 10.41
N PRO A 112 35.22 -3.84 11.15
CA PRO A 112 36.10 -5.00 11.08
C PRO A 112 36.01 -5.66 9.71
N SER A 113 37.15 -6.17 9.23
CA SER A 113 37.27 -6.98 8.03
C SER A 113 37.90 -8.33 8.37
N LYS A 114 37.45 -9.40 7.69
CA LYS A 114 38.06 -10.72 7.84
C LYS A 114 39.32 -10.80 6.98
N GLY A 115 40.49 -10.75 7.61
CA GLY A 115 41.79 -10.75 6.92
C GLY A 115 42.20 -9.36 6.44
N ALA A 116 43.18 -9.31 5.51
CA ALA A 116 43.69 -8.05 4.99
C ALA A 116 42.63 -7.34 4.13
N PRO A 117 42.40 -6.03 4.32
CA PRO A 117 41.51 -5.24 3.46
C PRO A 117 41.89 -5.33 1.98
N ARG A 118 40.88 -5.42 1.12
CA ARG A 118 41.00 -5.51 -0.35
C ARG A 118 40.21 -4.39 -1.04
N GLY A 119 40.00 -3.32 -0.29
CA GLY A 119 39.18 -2.16 -0.60
C GLY A 119 39.29 -1.14 0.53
N GLU A 120 38.56 -0.04 0.39
CA GLU A 120 38.54 1.06 1.34
C GLU A 120 37.16 1.18 1.99
N TYR A 121 37.11 1.18 3.32
CA TYR A 121 35.90 1.55 4.07
C TYR A 121 35.89 3.02 4.44
N LYS A 122 34.77 3.68 4.17
CA LYS A 122 34.49 5.03 4.67
C LYS A 122 33.18 5.05 5.45
N VAL A 123 33.07 5.99 6.38
CA VAL A 123 31.89 6.18 7.22
C VAL A 123 31.50 7.64 7.25
N VAL A 124 30.21 7.88 7.44
CA VAL A 124 29.67 9.22 7.70
C VAL A 124 28.48 9.13 8.63
N THR A 125 28.32 10.11 9.52
CA THR A 125 27.06 10.41 10.19
C THR A 125 26.44 11.59 9.46
N TRP A 126 25.28 11.41 8.85
CA TRP A 126 24.67 12.41 7.98
C TRP A 126 23.17 12.45 8.15
N LYS A 127 22.59 13.64 7.92
CA LYS A 127 21.15 13.89 8.05
C LYS A 127 20.48 13.99 6.68
N GLY A 128 19.58 13.05 6.40
CA GLY A 128 18.76 12.98 5.20
C GLY A 128 17.77 14.15 5.10
N PRO A 129 17.81 14.97 4.03
CA PRO A 129 16.92 16.11 3.87
C PRO A 129 15.43 15.73 3.73
N GLN A 130 15.11 14.60 3.08
CA GLN A 130 13.72 14.20 2.85
C GLN A 130 13.13 13.38 4.01
N SER A 131 13.94 12.46 4.56
CA SER A 131 13.55 11.60 5.68
C SER A 131 13.62 12.32 7.02
N GLY A 132 14.52 13.30 7.16
CA GLY A 132 14.88 13.93 8.42
C GLY A 132 15.73 13.05 9.35
N ILE A 133 16.11 11.84 8.90
CA ILE A 133 16.89 10.86 9.66
C ILE A 133 18.35 11.28 9.69
N GLU A 134 18.94 11.31 10.88
CA GLU A 134 20.38 11.48 11.08
C GLU A 134 20.97 10.17 11.56
N SER A 135 21.83 9.55 10.75
CA SER A 135 22.36 8.21 11.06
C SER A 135 23.66 7.89 10.34
N ASN A 136 24.26 6.76 10.73
CA ASN A 136 25.51 6.29 10.15
C ASN A 136 25.27 5.58 8.82
N VAL A 137 26.14 5.87 7.85
CA VAL A 137 26.27 5.14 6.59
C VAL A 137 27.71 4.65 6.48
N VAL A 138 27.89 3.36 6.25
CA VAL A 138 29.18 2.76 5.93
C VAL A 138 29.22 2.50 4.44
N VAL A 139 30.36 2.75 3.80
CA VAL A 139 30.58 2.37 2.41
C VAL A 139 31.85 1.56 2.27
N TRP A 140 31.84 0.59 1.37
CA TRP A 140 33.01 -0.12 0.89
C TRP A 140 33.25 0.22 -0.58
N LEU A 141 34.49 0.54 -0.90
CA LEU A 141 34.93 0.91 -2.24
C LEU A 141 36.01 -0.07 -2.70
N PRO A 142 35.95 -0.56 -3.96
CA PRO A 142 36.98 -1.44 -4.48
C PRO A 142 38.33 -0.70 -4.58
N ASP A 143 39.42 -1.46 -4.52
CA ASP A 143 40.77 -0.90 -4.68
C ASP A 143 40.89 -0.10 -6.00
N GLY A 144 41.45 1.10 -5.92
CA GLY A 144 41.63 1.98 -7.09
C GLY A 144 40.37 2.70 -7.58
N TRP A 145 39.27 2.69 -6.81
CA TRP A 145 38.00 3.34 -7.16
C TRP A 145 38.13 4.81 -7.58
N GLN A 146 39.15 5.54 -7.10
CA GLN A 146 39.39 6.95 -7.44
C GLN A 146 39.67 7.17 -8.93
N ASN A 147 40.12 6.13 -9.64
CA ASN A 147 40.37 6.15 -11.07
C ASN A 147 39.22 5.51 -11.88
N MET A 148 38.15 5.08 -11.19
CA MET A 148 36.98 4.46 -11.81
C MET A 148 35.88 5.49 -12.02
N SER A 149 35.00 5.20 -12.97
CA SER A 149 33.79 5.96 -13.22
C SER A 149 32.62 5.00 -13.41
N ASN A 150 31.41 5.45 -13.10
CA ASN A 150 30.18 4.69 -13.35
C ASN A 150 30.12 3.36 -12.56
N LEU A 151 30.59 3.37 -11.31
CA LEU A 151 30.54 2.20 -10.43
C LEU A 151 29.09 1.71 -10.25
N ASN A 152 28.89 0.40 -10.29
CA ASN A 152 27.64 -0.19 -9.82
C ASN A 152 27.51 0.00 -8.31
N VAL A 153 26.28 -0.06 -7.79
CA VAL A 153 26.02 0.11 -6.35
C VAL A 153 25.21 -1.05 -5.82
N LEU A 154 25.70 -1.67 -4.75
CA LEU A 154 24.97 -2.62 -3.93
C LEU A 154 24.63 -1.97 -2.58
N THR A 155 23.35 -1.66 -2.35
CA THR A 155 22.87 -1.28 -1.02
C THR A 155 22.61 -2.56 -0.21
N LEU A 156 23.35 -2.80 0.87
CA LEU A 156 23.26 -4.03 1.67
C LEU A 156 22.70 -3.73 3.07
N LEU A 157 21.52 -4.25 3.35
CA LEU A 157 20.75 -3.98 4.58
C LEU A 157 20.97 -5.07 5.64
N HIS A 158 21.13 -4.62 6.88
CA HIS A 158 21.28 -5.51 8.03
C HIS A 158 19.96 -6.01 8.62
N GLY A 159 20.01 -7.16 9.28
CA GLY A 159 18.91 -7.74 10.04
C GLY A 159 18.63 -7.07 11.39
N HIS A 160 17.62 -7.58 12.09
CA HIS A 160 17.23 -7.19 13.44
C HIS A 160 17.42 -8.38 14.40
N PRO A 161 18.06 -8.16 15.58
CA PRO A 161 18.85 -6.97 15.93
C PRO A 161 20.14 -6.89 15.09
N GLY A 162 20.61 -5.68 14.79
CA GLY A 162 21.81 -5.51 13.96
C GLY A 162 22.23 -4.05 13.77
N LYS A 163 23.37 -3.87 13.09
CA LYS A 163 23.94 -2.59 12.66
C LYS A 163 24.85 -2.82 11.43
N PRO A 164 25.23 -1.79 10.66
CA PRO A 164 26.03 -1.94 9.44
C PRO A 164 27.47 -2.46 9.62
N HIS A 165 28.14 -2.13 10.73
CA HIS A 165 29.59 -2.35 10.87
C HIS A 165 30.04 -3.84 10.93
N PRO A 166 29.34 -4.78 11.59
CA PRO A 166 29.76 -6.19 11.67
C PRO A 166 29.52 -6.99 10.39
N VAL A 167 28.73 -6.46 9.45
CA VAL A 167 28.31 -7.17 8.23
C VAL A 167 29.49 -7.57 7.36
N PRO A 168 30.47 -6.68 7.08
CA PRO A 168 31.53 -7.02 6.15
C PRO A 168 32.44 -8.13 6.66
N GLU A 169 32.78 -8.13 7.95
CA GLU A 169 33.50 -9.24 8.59
C GLU A 169 32.72 -10.55 8.51
N ALA A 170 31.44 -10.52 8.88
CA ALA A 170 30.61 -11.71 8.98
C ALA A 170 30.32 -12.37 7.62
N LEU A 171 30.36 -11.61 6.53
CA LEU A 171 30.19 -12.12 5.16
C LEU A 171 31.52 -12.36 4.43
N ASN A 172 32.66 -12.06 5.07
CA ASN A 172 33.96 -12.01 4.39
C ASN A 172 33.92 -11.12 3.12
N MET A 173 33.20 -10.00 3.23
CA MET A 173 32.73 -9.20 2.10
C MET A 173 33.88 -8.64 1.27
N ASP A 174 34.92 -8.10 1.91
CA ASP A 174 36.12 -7.57 1.23
C ASP A 174 36.68 -8.56 0.21
N LYS A 175 36.92 -9.80 0.67
CA LYS A 175 37.52 -10.83 -0.14
C LYS A 175 36.59 -11.21 -1.29
N VAL A 176 35.32 -11.48 -0.99
CA VAL A 176 34.34 -11.98 -1.97
C VAL A 176 34.09 -10.94 -3.06
N MET A 177 33.88 -9.67 -2.68
CA MET A 177 33.66 -8.58 -3.63
C MET A 177 34.91 -8.32 -4.48
N ALA A 178 36.10 -8.23 -3.86
CA ALA A 178 37.33 -7.99 -4.59
C ALA A 178 37.67 -9.14 -5.56
N GLU A 179 37.52 -10.41 -5.16
CA GLU A 179 37.77 -11.56 -6.05
C GLU A 179 36.78 -11.60 -7.23
N ALA A 180 35.51 -11.26 -7.00
CA ALA A 180 34.52 -11.21 -8.07
C ALA A 180 34.81 -10.06 -9.07
N ILE A 181 35.27 -8.90 -8.58
CA ILE A 181 35.67 -7.76 -9.42
C ILE A 181 36.96 -8.07 -10.18
N ASP A 182 38.00 -8.54 -9.49
CA ASP A 182 39.31 -8.85 -10.09
C ASP A 182 39.21 -9.94 -11.18
N SER A 183 38.30 -10.90 -11.01
CA SER A 183 38.04 -11.95 -12.00
C SER A 183 37.10 -11.53 -13.13
N GLY A 184 36.55 -10.31 -13.08
CA GLY A 184 35.61 -9.78 -14.07
C GLY A 184 34.21 -10.40 -14.01
N LYS A 185 33.90 -11.20 -12.99
CA LYS A 185 32.56 -11.78 -12.78
C LYS A 185 31.55 -10.75 -12.30
N LEU A 186 32.01 -9.78 -11.51
CA LEU A 186 31.23 -8.64 -11.07
C LEU A 186 31.85 -7.37 -11.69
N PRO A 187 31.07 -6.49 -12.33
CA PRO A 187 31.58 -5.18 -12.70
C PRO A 187 32.05 -4.39 -11.46
N PRO A 188 32.93 -3.39 -11.60
CA PRO A 188 33.33 -2.54 -10.47
C PRO A 188 32.11 -2.03 -9.69
N THR A 189 32.00 -2.46 -8.43
CA THR A 189 30.80 -2.28 -7.60
C THR A 189 31.19 -1.74 -6.23
N MET A 190 30.52 -0.67 -5.81
CA MET A 190 30.56 -0.11 -4.47
C MET A 190 29.49 -0.78 -3.60
N VAL A 191 29.76 -0.98 -2.30
CA VAL A 191 28.74 -1.43 -1.33
C VAL A 191 28.38 -0.30 -0.38
N VAL A 192 27.09 -0.06 -0.18
CA VAL A 192 26.54 0.94 0.73
C VAL A 192 25.76 0.24 1.82
N LEU A 193 26.10 0.45 3.09
CA LEU A 193 25.47 -0.16 4.24
C LEU A 193 24.86 0.94 5.14
N PRO A 194 23.63 1.37 4.86
CA PRO A 194 22.94 2.33 5.70
C PRO A 194 22.49 1.69 7.02
N GLN A 195 22.47 2.48 8.10
CA GLN A 195 21.79 2.07 9.32
C GLN A 195 20.28 1.98 9.06
N LEU A 196 19.68 0.85 9.43
CA LEU A 196 18.24 0.60 9.32
C LEU A 196 17.53 0.79 10.67
N ARG A 197 18.23 0.57 11.79
CA ARG A 197 17.70 0.82 13.14
C ARG A 197 17.94 2.29 13.52
N ILE A 198 16.92 3.12 13.28
CA ILE A 198 17.00 4.58 13.46
C ILE A 198 16.70 5.02 14.90
N ASP A 199 15.87 4.26 15.61
CA ASP A 199 15.49 4.53 16.98
C ASP A 199 15.61 3.26 17.85
N ASP A 200 15.07 3.30 19.06
CA ASP A 200 15.08 2.15 19.99
C ASP A 200 14.03 1.09 19.65
N GLN A 201 13.21 1.30 18.62
CA GLN A 201 12.22 0.35 18.17
C GLN A 201 12.79 -0.55 17.06
N GLU A 202 12.03 -1.58 16.72
CA GLU A 202 12.35 -2.43 15.58
C GLU A 202 12.33 -1.61 14.27
N PRO A 203 13.26 -1.88 13.33
CA PRO A 203 13.34 -1.12 12.10
C PRO A 203 12.12 -1.33 11.21
N ASP A 204 11.66 -0.25 10.58
CA ASP A 204 10.66 -0.27 9.52
C ASP A 204 11.32 -0.34 8.13
N CYS A 205 10.60 -0.89 7.15
CA CYS A 205 11.04 -0.94 5.74
C CYS A 205 10.44 0.16 4.87
N ILE A 206 9.43 0.85 5.40
CA ILE A 206 8.61 1.85 4.70
C ILE A 206 8.45 3.07 5.60
N ASP A 207 7.91 4.14 5.03
CA ASP A 207 7.48 5.27 5.83
C ASP A 207 6.13 4.94 6.47
N THR A 208 6.00 5.17 7.77
CA THR A 208 4.73 5.05 8.49
C THR A 208 4.50 6.24 9.39
N VAL A 209 3.22 6.56 9.63
CA VAL A 209 2.84 7.68 10.49
C VAL A 209 3.45 7.51 11.89
N ASN A 210 4.07 8.58 12.42
CA ASN A 210 4.72 8.63 13.73
C ASN A 210 5.93 7.67 13.91
N ARG A 211 6.52 7.21 12.79
CA ARG A 211 7.75 6.42 12.80
C ARG A 211 8.82 7.10 11.94
N PRO A 212 10.11 6.78 12.12
CA PRO A 212 11.16 7.24 11.22
C PRO A 212 10.85 6.85 9.76
N LYS A 213 11.15 7.74 8.81
CA LYS A 213 10.91 7.54 7.38
C LYS A 213 11.97 6.63 6.73
N CYS A 214 12.04 5.38 7.18
CA CYS A 214 13.05 4.42 6.74
C CYS A 214 13.00 4.12 5.23
N GLY A 215 11.80 4.12 4.65
CA GLY A 215 11.59 3.98 3.21
C GLY A 215 12.28 5.10 2.44
N THR A 216 12.00 6.35 2.82
CA THR A 216 12.64 7.53 2.23
C THR A 216 14.15 7.57 2.50
N TRP A 217 14.60 7.20 3.69
CA TRP A 217 16.02 7.19 4.04
C TRP A 217 16.84 6.28 3.12
N VAL A 218 16.43 5.02 2.97
CA VAL A 218 17.19 4.02 2.20
C VAL A 218 16.96 4.16 0.70
N ALA A 219 15.76 4.52 0.25
CA ALA A 219 15.44 4.55 -1.17
C ALA A 219 15.59 5.92 -1.84
N ARG A 220 15.78 7.00 -1.07
CA ARG A 220 15.92 8.36 -1.60
C ARG A 220 17.17 9.05 -1.07
N ASP A 221 17.21 9.32 0.23
CA ASP A 221 18.28 10.16 0.80
C ASP A 221 19.67 9.52 0.62
N VAL A 222 19.84 8.27 1.01
CA VAL A 222 21.14 7.58 0.90
C VAL A 222 21.58 7.44 -0.57
N PRO A 223 20.76 6.92 -1.52
CA PRO A 223 21.15 6.84 -2.93
C PRO A 223 21.52 8.19 -3.54
N THR A 224 20.74 9.24 -3.25
CA THR A 224 21.01 10.59 -3.75
C THR A 224 22.32 11.15 -3.20
N MET A 225 22.58 10.98 -1.90
CA MET A 225 23.85 11.35 -1.28
C MET A 225 25.02 10.55 -1.90
N ILE A 226 24.87 9.26 -2.14
CA ILE A 226 25.94 8.45 -2.76
C ILE A 226 26.25 8.92 -4.18
N LYS A 227 25.23 9.25 -4.99
CA LYS A 227 25.41 9.83 -6.34
C LYS A 227 26.15 11.18 -6.31
N ALA A 228 25.93 11.99 -5.27
CA ALA A 228 26.58 13.29 -5.14
C ALA A 228 28.06 13.21 -4.71
N ASN A 229 28.47 12.12 -4.02
CA ASN A 229 29.79 12.04 -3.36
C ASN A 229 30.75 11.00 -3.99
N PHE A 230 30.26 10.11 -4.87
CA PHE A 230 31.07 9.03 -5.45
C PHE A 230 30.85 8.89 -6.96
N PRO A 231 31.83 8.34 -7.71
CA PRO A 231 31.74 8.17 -9.16
C PRO A 231 30.87 6.94 -9.54
N VAL A 232 29.65 6.87 -8.99
CA VAL A 232 28.69 5.78 -9.20
C VAL A 232 27.82 6.02 -10.42
N SER A 233 27.18 4.97 -10.91
CA SER A 233 26.20 5.09 -11.99
C SER A 233 24.95 5.83 -11.54
N HIS A 234 24.26 6.50 -12.47
CA HIS A 234 22.92 7.04 -12.25
C HIS A 234 21.81 6.13 -12.82
N ASP A 235 22.18 5.09 -13.57
CA ASP A 235 21.29 4.12 -14.19
C ASP A 235 20.74 3.13 -13.13
N PRO A 236 19.41 3.06 -12.91
CA PRO A 236 18.81 2.13 -11.96
C PRO A 236 19.15 0.66 -12.22
N ALA A 237 19.47 0.27 -13.46
CA ALA A 237 19.93 -1.09 -13.80
C ALA A 237 21.24 -1.46 -13.09
N LYS A 238 22.06 -0.47 -12.72
CA LYS A 238 23.35 -0.66 -12.05
C LYS A 238 23.27 -0.53 -10.53
N TRP A 239 22.05 -0.42 -10.00
CA TRP A 239 21.76 -0.30 -8.58
C TRP A 239 20.98 -1.51 -8.10
N ALA A 240 21.57 -2.25 -7.17
CA ALA A 240 20.97 -3.38 -6.52
C ALA A 240 20.76 -3.09 -5.03
N ILE A 241 19.73 -3.69 -4.46
CA ILE A 241 19.51 -3.73 -3.02
C ILE A 241 19.50 -5.17 -2.55
N GLY A 242 20.12 -5.44 -1.41
CA GLY A 242 20.13 -6.75 -0.80
C GLY A 242 20.05 -6.64 0.70
N GLY A 243 19.79 -7.76 1.37
CA GLY A 243 19.87 -7.80 2.82
C GLY A 243 19.68 -9.19 3.36
N TYR A 244 19.85 -9.32 4.68
CA TYR A 244 19.61 -10.57 5.40
C TYR A 244 18.57 -10.37 6.52
N SER A 245 17.79 -11.42 6.81
CA SER A 245 16.76 -11.38 7.86
C SER A 245 15.75 -10.23 7.65
N SER A 246 15.50 -9.38 8.66
CA SER A 246 14.64 -8.20 8.49
C SER A 246 15.12 -7.24 7.38
N GLY A 247 16.43 -7.11 7.19
CA GLY A 247 17.01 -6.31 6.11
C GLY A 247 16.72 -6.91 4.74
N ALA A 248 16.63 -8.25 4.64
CA ALA A 248 16.22 -8.93 3.41
C ALA A 248 14.76 -8.62 3.05
N TYR A 249 13.87 -8.64 4.05
CA TYR A 249 12.48 -8.25 3.84
C TYR A 249 12.38 -6.80 3.37
N CYS A 250 13.11 -5.87 4.01
CA CYS A 250 13.15 -4.47 3.56
C CYS A 250 13.73 -4.32 2.16
N ALA A 251 14.79 -5.06 1.81
CA ALA A 251 15.35 -5.06 0.47
C ALA A 251 14.34 -5.54 -0.58
N GLY A 252 13.56 -6.58 -0.28
CA GLY A 252 12.45 -7.03 -1.13
C GLY A 252 11.38 -5.97 -1.31
N VAL A 253 10.91 -5.35 -0.21
CA VAL A 253 9.90 -4.27 -0.26
C VAL A 253 10.41 -3.10 -1.11
N MET A 254 11.63 -2.61 -0.85
CA MET A 254 12.23 -1.48 -1.56
C MET A 254 12.54 -1.81 -3.02
N GLY A 255 12.94 -3.04 -3.33
CA GLY A 255 13.10 -3.51 -4.71
C GLY A 255 11.81 -3.45 -5.53
N VAL A 256 10.64 -3.54 -4.87
CA VAL A 256 9.34 -3.38 -5.53
C VAL A 256 8.93 -1.91 -5.60
N ILE A 257 9.01 -1.16 -4.49
CA ILE A 257 8.43 0.19 -4.41
C ILE A 257 9.36 1.30 -4.94
N ALA A 258 10.66 1.04 -5.09
CA ALA A 258 11.66 1.99 -5.54
C ALA A 258 12.43 1.47 -6.76
N GLN A 259 11.73 0.90 -7.73
CA GLN A 259 12.30 0.39 -9.00
C GLN A 259 12.95 1.47 -9.88
N ASP A 260 12.67 2.74 -9.58
CA ASP A 260 13.35 3.89 -10.17
C ASP A 260 14.76 4.09 -9.60
N VAL A 261 15.10 3.40 -8.51
CA VAL A 261 16.43 3.39 -7.90
C VAL A 261 17.06 2.01 -7.97
N PHE A 262 16.37 0.96 -7.52
CA PHE A 262 16.91 -0.40 -7.48
C PHE A 262 16.19 -1.28 -8.50
N LYS A 263 16.89 -1.72 -9.55
CA LYS A 263 16.32 -2.69 -10.50
C LYS A 263 16.47 -4.13 -10.07
N THR A 264 17.38 -4.41 -9.15
CA THR A 264 17.72 -5.76 -8.71
C THR A 264 17.60 -5.87 -7.19
N ALA A 265 16.92 -6.91 -6.69
CA ALA A 265 16.76 -7.13 -5.25
C ALA A 265 17.16 -8.55 -4.81
N MET A 266 17.83 -8.64 -3.66
CA MET A 266 18.37 -9.90 -3.13
C MET A 266 17.94 -10.12 -1.67
N ILE A 267 17.25 -11.22 -1.41
CA ILE A 267 16.51 -11.48 -0.17
C ILE A 267 17.11 -12.71 0.54
N PHE A 268 18.09 -12.52 1.43
CA PHE A 268 18.76 -13.63 2.13
C PHE A 268 18.07 -13.96 3.45
N SER A 269 17.50 -15.15 3.58
CA SER A 269 16.76 -15.51 4.79
C SER A 269 15.70 -14.44 5.16
N GLY A 270 15.04 -13.84 4.16
CA GLY A 270 13.91 -12.94 4.39
C GLY A 270 12.66 -13.71 4.76
N TYR A 271 11.55 -13.01 4.95
CA TYR A 271 10.26 -13.63 5.27
C TYR A 271 9.19 -13.07 4.34
N ASP A 272 8.13 -13.84 4.08
CA ASP A 272 7.11 -13.44 3.11
C ASP A 272 6.16 -12.37 3.68
N VAL A 273 5.73 -12.56 4.93
CA VAL A 273 4.80 -11.67 5.63
C VAL A 273 5.60 -10.85 6.64
N PRO A 274 5.32 -9.54 6.82
CA PRO A 274 6.04 -8.72 7.79
C PRO A 274 5.92 -9.27 9.22
N VAL A 275 7.08 -9.53 9.85
CA VAL A 275 7.19 -9.98 11.25
C VAL A 275 8.08 -9.10 12.13
N VAL A 276 8.63 -8.00 11.58
CA VAL A 276 9.44 -7.00 12.31
C VAL A 276 8.90 -5.60 12.03
N GLY A 277 9.10 -4.69 12.97
CA GLY A 277 8.75 -3.27 12.82
C GLY A 277 7.26 -3.01 12.96
N SER A 278 6.80 -1.85 12.52
CA SER A 278 5.39 -1.44 12.64
C SER A 278 4.45 -2.33 11.81
N LEU A 279 4.92 -2.83 10.64
CA LEU A 279 4.12 -3.68 9.76
C LEU A 279 3.73 -5.02 10.39
N GLN A 280 4.50 -5.52 11.36
CA GLN A 280 4.17 -6.76 12.07
C GLN A 280 2.86 -6.67 12.85
N ASN A 281 2.43 -5.46 13.23
CA ASN A 281 1.19 -5.21 13.97
C ASN A 281 0.12 -4.55 13.10
N ALA A 282 0.38 -4.42 11.79
CA ALA A 282 -0.57 -3.86 10.85
C ALA A 282 -1.82 -4.75 10.70
N SER A 283 -2.89 -4.16 10.15
CA SER A 283 -4.08 -4.92 9.83
C SER A 283 -3.77 -6.02 8.80
N PRO A 284 -4.44 -7.18 8.85
CA PRO A 284 -4.35 -8.23 7.83
C PRO A 284 -4.38 -7.75 6.38
N ARG A 285 -5.16 -6.71 6.06
CA ARG A 285 -5.14 -6.10 4.72
C ARG A 285 -3.78 -5.50 4.40
N ILE A 286 -3.25 -4.63 5.26
CA ILE A 286 -1.93 -4.02 5.07
C ILE A 286 -0.83 -5.09 5.04
N LYS A 287 -0.89 -6.09 5.93
CA LYS A 287 0.06 -7.21 5.90
C LYS A 287 0.05 -7.95 4.57
N ALA A 288 -1.13 -8.18 3.99
CA ALA A 288 -1.26 -8.82 2.69
C ALA A 288 -0.73 -7.92 1.54
N GLU A 289 -0.97 -6.61 1.60
CA GLU A 289 -0.41 -5.64 0.65
C GLU A 289 1.12 -5.61 0.69
N TYR A 290 1.71 -5.81 1.87
CA TYR A 290 3.17 -5.87 2.09
C TYR A 290 3.73 -7.29 2.21
N THR A 291 2.97 -8.31 1.81
CA THR A 291 3.53 -9.66 1.67
C THR A 291 4.36 -9.71 0.39
N LEU A 292 5.63 -10.12 0.47
CA LEU A 292 6.58 -10.02 -0.63
C LEU A 292 6.12 -10.76 -1.88
N SER A 293 5.59 -11.98 -1.74
CA SER A 293 5.04 -12.74 -2.87
C SER A 293 3.90 -12.00 -3.57
N ASN A 294 3.01 -11.34 -2.81
CA ASN A 294 1.94 -10.50 -3.37
C ASN A 294 2.46 -9.23 -4.06
N MET A 295 3.57 -8.67 -3.57
CA MET A 295 4.21 -7.48 -4.14
C MET A 295 4.97 -7.82 -5.42
N ILE A 296 5.81 -8.86 -5.37
CA ILE A 296 6.66 -9.32 -6.48
C ILE A 296 5.82 -9.86 -7.64
N ALA A 297 4.69 -10.54 -7.35
CA ALA A 297 3.77 -11.00 -8.39
C ALA A 297 3.14 -9.88 -9.24
N LYS A 298 3.27 -8.62 -8.83
CA LYS A 298 2.77 -7.44 -9.56
C LYS A 298 3.87 -6.70 -10.33
N MET A 299 5.13 -7.14 -10.24
CA MET A 299 6.22 -6.54 -10.99
C MET A 299 6.14 -6.98 -12.46
N GLU A 300 6.39 -6.05 -13.38
CA GLU A 300 6.48 -6.38 -14.82
C GLU A 300 7.76 -7.15 -15.14
N HIS A 301 8.91 -6.68 -14.63
CA HIS A 301 10.23 -7.22 -14.93
C HIS A 301 11.03 -7.50 -13.64
N PRO A 302 10.61 -8.46 -12.79
CA PRO A 302 11.30 -8.75 -11.54
C PRO A 302 12.76 -9.15 -11.80
N GLN A 303 13.72 -8.64 -11.02
CA GLN A 303 15.10 -9.16 -10.97
C GLN A 303 15.40 -9.50 -9.51
N ILE A 304 14.90 -10.66 -9.09
CA ILE A 304 14.85 -11.07 -7.69
C ILE A 304 15.69 -12.32 -7.48
N LEU A 305 16.52 -12.32 -6.44
CA LEU A 305 17.04 -13.54 -5.85
C LEU A 305 16.50 -13.67 -4.43
N ALA A 306 16.02 -14.85 -4.06
CA ALA A 306 15.68 -15.19 -2.69
C ALA A 306 16.41 -16.47 -2.26
N SER A 307 16.94 -16.47 -1.03
CA SER A 307 17.66 -17.62 -0.50
C SER A 307 17.16 -18.02 0.89
N SER A 308 17.14 -19.32 1.16
CA SER A 308 16.76 -19.88 2.46
C SER A 308 17.56 -21.15 2.81
N SER A 309 17.44 -21.58 4.07
CA SER A 309 18.12 -22.77 4.59
C SER A 309 17.19 -23.66 5.42
N GLY A 310 17.55 -24.93 5.59
CA GLY A 310 16.68 -25.99 6.12
C GLY A 310 15.88 -25.63 7.37
N ALA A 311 16.52 -25.13 8.44
CA ALA A 311 15.84 -24.78 9.69
C ALA A 311 15.17 -23.39 9.68
N ASP A 312 15.30 -22.62 8.61
CA ASP A 312 14.81 -21.25 8.48
C ASP A 312 13.39 -21.22 7.88
N LEU A 313 12.41 -21.63 8.68
CA LEU A 313 11.06 -21.94 8.20
C LEU A 313 10.33 -20.75 7.56
N ASP A 314 10.57 -19.53 8.01
CA ASP A 314 9.91 -18.35 7.44
C ASP A 314 10.54 -17.94 6.10
N ALA A 315 11.86 -18.10 5.94
CA ALA A 315 12.52 -17.95 4.66
C ALA A 315 12.14 -19.04 3.66
N ASN A 316 11.94 -20.27 4.14
CA ASN A 316 11.47 -21.37 3.30
C ASN A 316 10.08 -21.07 2.73
N LYS A 317 9.15 -20.51 3.52
CA LYS A 317 7.83 -20.10 3.02
C LYS A 317 7.93 -19.02 1.95
N LEU A 318 8.82 -18.02 2.12
CA LEU A 318 9.04 -17.02 1.09
C LEU A 318 9.52 -17.66 -0.20
N VAL A 319 10.57 -18.49 -0.13
CA VAL A 319 11.12 -19.18 -1.31
C VAL A 319 10.06 -20.06 -2.00
N GLU A 320 9.26 -20.80 -1.23
CA GLU A 320 8.14 -21.59 -1.74
C GLU A 320 7.11 -20.71 -2.47
N ASN A 321 6.65 -19.63 -1.84
CA ASN A 321 5.64 -18.74 -2.43
C ASN A 321 6.15 -18.01 -3.69
N LEU A 322 7.42 -17.58 -3.70
CA LEU A 322 8.03 -17.00 -4.90
C LEU A 322 8.18 -18.03 -6.03
N GLY A 323 8.34 -19.31 -5.71
CA GLY A 323 8.39 -20.40 -6.69
C GLY A 323 7.09 -20.62 -7.46
N HIS A 324 5.99 -20.01 -7.03
CA HIS A 324 4.70 -20.03 -7.73
C HIS A 324 4.46 -18.83 -8.65
N ILE A 325 5.39 -17.87 -8.69
CA ILE A 325 5.27 -16.66 -9.51
C ILE A 325 5.90 -16.91 -10.89
N ASP A 326 5.16 -16.59 -11.95
CA ASP A 326 5.71 -16.50 -13.30
C ASP A 326 6.42 -15.14 -13.45
N PRO A 327 7.75 -15.11 -13.64
CA PRO A 327 8.49 -13.87 -13.75
C PRO A 327 8.32 -13.15 -15.10
N GLY A 328 7.61 -13.75 -16.07
CA GLY A 328 7.53 -13.21 -17.43
C GLY A 328 8.90 -13.15 -18.10
N ASP A 329 9.29 -11.97 -18.56
CA ASP A 329 10.63 -11.67 -19.11
C ASP A 329 11.64 -11.23 -18.02
N GLY A 330 11.22 -11.17 -16.76
CA GLY A 330 12.09 -11.01 -15.60
C GLY A 330 12.79 -12.30 -15.18
N VAL A 331 13.46 -12.24 -14.03
CA VAL A 331 14.19 -13.32 -13.38
C VAL A 331 13.81 -13.39 -11.90
N ILE A 332 13.32 -14.54 -11.47
CA ILE A 332 13.22 -14.91 -10.05
C ILE A 332 14.12 -16.13 -9.82
N THR A 333 15.19 -15.97 -9.05
CA THR A 333 16.15 -17.03 -8.71
C THR A 333 15.98 -17.45 -7.26
N LEU A 334 15.85 -18.76 -7.03
CA LEU A 334 15.58 -19.33 -5.71
C LEU A 334 16.72 -20.25 -5.30
N HIS A 335 17.38 -19.93 -4.20
CA HIS A 335 18.42 -20.76 -3.61
C HIS A 335 17.91 -21.41 -2.32
N TYR A 336 17.96 -22.73 -2.25
CA TYR A 336 17.64 -23.47 -1.04
C TYR A 336 18.81 -24.35 -0.64
N GLU A 337 19.29 -24.19 0.59
CA GLU A 337 20.28 -25.08 1.20
C GLU A 337 19.58 -26.02 2.20
N PRO A 338 19.59 -27.35 2.01
CA PRO A 338 18.90 -28.28 2.90
C PRO A 338 19.41 -28.27 4.35
N SER A 339 20.62 -27.76 4.57
CA SER A 339 21.29 -27.68 5.86
C SER A 339 21.52 -26.23 6.29
N GLY A 340 21.62 -25.99 7.61
CA GLY A 340 21.78 -24.65 8.16
C GLY A 340 20.50 -24.10 8.78
N GLY A 341 20.56 -22.84 9.19
CA GLY A 341 19.46 -22.11 9.80
C GLY A 341 19.64 -20.61 9.63
N HIS A 342 18.87 -19.84 10.39
CA HIS A 342 18.83 -18.38 10.28
C HIS A 342 20.06 -17.70 10.91
N GLY A 343 21.20 -17.70 10.21
CA GLY A 343 22.41 -17.09 10.75
C GLY A 343 23.64 -17.05 9.84
N TRP A 344 24.69 -16.42 10.37
CA TRP A 344 25.92 -16.05 9.65
C TRP A 344 26.67 -17.20 8.99
N VAL A 345 26.64 -18.41 9.56
CA VAL A 345 27.29 -19.59 8.95
C VAL A 345 26.72 -19.87 7.56
N TYR A 346 25.40 -19.74 7.41
CA TYR A 346 24.74 -19.90 6.12
C TYR A 346 24.98 -18.67 5.24
N TRP A 347 24.81 -17.46 5.77
CA TRP A 347 24.95 -16.23 4.98
C TRP A 347 26.36 -16.01 4.43
N GLU A 348 27.42 -16.32 5.20
CA GLU A 348 28.81 -16.28 4.73
C GLU A 348 29.03 -17.26 3.57
N LYS A 349 28.45 -18.47 3.65
CA LYS A 349 28.53 -19.48 2.59
C LYS A 349 27.73 -19.07 1.34
N GLU A 350 26.60 -18.39 1.53
CA GLU A 350 25.69 -17.99 0.47
C GLU A 350 26.17 -16.74 -0.29
N PHE A 351 26.81 -15.80 0.40
CA PHE A 351 27.16 -14.50 -0.16
C PHE A 351 27.96 -14.57 -1.48
N PRO A 352 28.98 -15.44 -1.65
CA PRO A 352 29.66 -15.59 -2.94
C PRO A 352 28.74 -16.02 -4.08
N ARG A 353 27.77 -16.92 -3.84
CA ARG A 353 26.81 -17.36 -4.85
C ARG A 353 25.92 -16.21 -5.30
N VAL A 354 25.57 -15.33 -4.37
CA VAL A 354 24.75 -14.16 -4.68
C VAL A 354 25.55 -13.11 -5.43
N VAL A 355 26.80 -12.85 -5.06
CA VAL A 355 27.67 -11.93 -5.79
C VAL A 355 27.88 -12.41 -7.23
N ASP A 356 28.09 -13.72 -7.43
CA ASP A 356 28.16 -14.32 -8.76
C ASP A 356 26.85 -14.13 -9.55
N TRP A 357 25.68 -14.31 -8.91
CA TRP A 357 24.38 -14.05 -9.54
C TRP A 357 24.19 -12.59 -9.92
N LEU A 358 24.55 -11.65 -9.04
CA LEU A 358 24.47 -10.22 -9.31
C LEU A 358 25.31 -9.82 -10.53
N GLY A 359 26.50 -10.40 -10.66
CA GLY A 359 27.36 -10.25 -11.84
C GLY A 359 26.69 -10.72 -13.13
N GLN A 360 25.99 -11.86 -13.09
CA GLN A 360 25.24 -12.39 -14.24
C GLN A 360 24.07 -11.48 -14.64
N ILE A 361 23.33 -10.93 -13.66
CA ILE A 361 22.25 -9.98 -13.94
C ILE A 361 22.80 -8.69 -14.55
N ALA A 362 23.89 -8.15 -14.00
CA ALA A 362 24.53 -6.95 -14.53
C ALA A 362 25.03 -7.15 -15.98
N ALA A 363 25.57 -8.33 -16.31
CA ALA A 363 25.97 -8.66 -17.67
C ALA A 363 24.77 -8.69 -18.64
N LYS A 364 23.66 -9.33 -18.25
CA LYS A 364 22.42 -9.36 -19.06
C LYS A 364 21.83 -7.96 -19.30
N GLN A 365 21.83 -7.11 -18.26
CA GLN A 365 21.32 -5.75 -18.37
C GLN A 365 22.22 -4.86 -19.26
N ALA A 366 23.53 -5.07 -19.23
CA ALA A 366 24.44 -4.41 -20.15
C ALA A 366 24.18 -4.81 -21.61
N GLU A 367 23.87 -6.07 -21.88
CA GLU A 367 23.50 -6.56 -23.22
C GLU A 367 22.16 -5.96 -23.71
N SER A 368 21.13 -5.92 -22.86
CA SER A 368 19.83 -5.36 -23.24
C SER A 368 19.87 -3.85 -23.48
N SER A 369 20.63 -3.10 -22.66
CA SER A 369 20.80 -1.65 -22.84
C SER A 369 21.42 -1.27 -24.18
N ASN A 370 22.28 -2.13 -24.75
CA ASN A 370 22.87 -1.92 -26.07
C ASN A 370 21.88 -2.23 -27.22
N ALA A 371 20.87 -3.06 -26.97
CA ALA A 371 19.84 -3.38 -27.95
C ALA A 371 18.75 -2.28 -28.02
N ASP A 372 18.41 -1.68 -26.88
CA ASP A 372 17.28 -0.75 -26.73
C ASP A 372 17.55 0.67 -27.28
N VAL A 373 18.81 1.04 -27.52
CA VAL A 373 19.19 2.30 -28.20
C VAL A 373 18.62 2.40 -29.64
N THR A 374 18.05 1.32 -30.18
CA THR A 374 17.50 1.26 -31.54
C THR A 374 15.98 1.36 -31.66
N ALA A 375 15.22 1.47 -30.57
CA ALA A 375 13.75 1.49 -30.62
C ALA A 375 13.12 2.59 -29.74
N GLU A 376 12.53 3.61 -30.36
CA GLU A 376 11.66 4.58 -29.69
C GLU A 376 10.23 4.01 -29.57
N ALA A 377 9.67 4.00 -28.36
CA ALA A 377 8.25 3.65 -28.13
C ALA A 377 7.38 4.91 -27.92
N PRO A 378 6.16 4.98 -28.48
CA PRO A 378 5.31 6.18 -28.43
C PRO A 378 4.42 6.25 -27.18
N PHE A 379 4.24 7.47 -26.70
CA PHE A 379 3.43 7.87 -25.54
C PHE A 379 1.92 7.80 -25.85
N HIS A 380 1.14 7.06 -25.04
CA HIS A 380 -0.31 6.89 -25.25
C HIS A 380 -1.15 8.04 -24.66
N GLN A 381 -1.99 8.65 -25.51
CA GLN A 381 -3.08 9.55 -25.16
C GLN A 381 -4.32 8.77 -24.66
N SER A 382 -4.87 9.10 -23.48
CA SER A 382 -6.26 8.71 -23.14
C SER A 382 -6.90 9.47 -21.96
N ILE A 383 -6.55 10.74 -21.72
CA ILE A 383 -7.18 11.53 -20.63
C ILE A 383 -8.45 12.30 -21.06
N TYR A 384 -8.67 12.53 -22.36
CA TYR A 384 -9.76 13.41 -22.84
C TYR A 384 -11.17 12.78 -22.83
N ALA A 385 -11.30 11.45 -22.91
CA ALA A 385 -12.60 10.77 -22.97
C ALA A 385 -13.35 10.77 -21.62
N VAL A 386 -12.60 10.78 -20.51
CA VAL A 386 -13.17 10.76 -19.15
C VAL A 386 -13.80 12.11 -18.79
N TYR A 387 -13.15 13.22 -19.17
CA TYR A 387 -13.67 14.56 -18.92
C TYR A 387 -14.98 14.87 -19.67
N THR A 388 -15.15 14.34 -20.88
CA THR A 388 -16.38 14.53 -21.66
C THR A 388 -17.61 13.85 -21.05
N ILE A 389 -17.43 12.70 -20.38
CA ILE A 389 -18.54 11.95 -19.77
C ILE A 389 -19.02 12.62 -18.48
N VAL A 390 -18.08 13.15 -17.67
CA VAL A 390 -18.40 13.86 -16.42
C VAL A 390 -19.13 15.18 -16.72
N ALA A 391 -18.72 15.91 -17.75
CA ALA A 391 -19.38 17.15 -18.17
C ALA A 391 -20.84 16.92 -18.63
N ALA A 392 -21.11 15.83 -19.35
CA ALA A 392 -22.45 15.48 -19.83
C ALA A 392 -23.41 15.14 -18.67
N ALA A 393 -22.93 14.44 -17.64
CA ALA A 393 -23.73 14.10 -16.45
C ALA A 393 -24.12 15.35 -15.63
N PHE A 394 -23.21 16.31 -15.50
CA PHE A 394 -23.48 17.58 -14.81
C PHE A 394 -24.51 18.45 -15.55
N ALA A 395 -24.48 18.44 -16.89
CA ALA A 395 -25.45 19.16 -17.71
C ALA A 395 -26.88 18.60 -17.54
N LEU A 396 -27.03 17.27 -17.51
CA LEU A 396 -28.33 16.60 -17.28
C LEU A 396 -28.91 16.89 -15.88
N TRP A 397 -28.05 16.96 -14.86
CA TRP A 397 -28.44 17.36 -13.50
C TRP A 397 -28.88 18.82 -13.43
N ALA A 398 -28.16 19.73 -14.10
CA ALA A 398 -28.54 21.15 -14.14
C ALA A 398 -29.88 21.38 -14.86
N VAL A 399 -30.14 20.66 -15.95
CA VAL A 399 -31.41 20.75 -16.69
C VAL A 399 -32.60 20.30 -15.84
N THR A 400 -32.47 19.19 -15.09
CA THR A 400 -33.53 18.70 -14.21
C THR A 400 -33.79 19.63 -13.02
N LEU A 401 -32.75 20.28 -12.49
CA LEU A 401 -32.89 21.31 -11.46
C LEU A 401 -33.61 22.57 -11.97
N ILE A 402 -33.27 23.04 -13.17
CA ILE A 402 -33.91 24.22 -13.80
C ILE A 402 -35.38 23.93 -14.13
N TRP A 403 -35.70 22.73 -14.61
CA TRP A 403 -37.09 22.32 -14.88
C TRP A 403 -37.93 22.31 -13.60
N ARG A 404 -37.35 21.85 -12.48
CA ARG A 404 -38.00 21.83 -11.16
C ARG A 404 -38.23 23.25 -10.60
N LEU A 405 -37.26 24.15 -10.78
CA LEU A 405 -37.40 25.56 -10.37
C LEU A 405 -38.46 26.30 -11.19
N ARG A 406 -38.68 25.93 -12.46
CA ARG A 406 -39.77 26.48 -13.28
C ARG A 406 -41.13 25.92 -12.90
N TYR A 407 -41.22 24.63 -12.56
CA TYR A 407 -42.47 23.98 -12.16
C TYR A 407 -43.04 24.54 -10.83
N TYR A 408 -42.16 24.91 -9.89
CA TYR A 408 -42.56 25.54 -8.61
C TYR A 408 -42.80 27.05 -8.68
N ARG A 409 -42.51 27.70 -9.82
CA ARG A 409 -42.67 29.15 -10.01
C ARG A 409 -44.00 29.55 -10.67
N GLN A 410 -44.95 28.64 -10.83
CA GLN A 410 -46.32 28.99 -11.22
C GLN A 410 -47.23 29.01 -9.98
N PRO A 411 -47.59 30.19 -9.43
CA PRO A 411 -48.44 30.27 -8.25
C PRO A 411 -49.94 30.04 -8.53
N ASP A 412 -50.39 30.05 -9.79
CA ASP A 412 -51.82 30.31 -10.07
C ASP A 412 -52.62 29.16 -10.72
N ALA A 413 -52.09 27.93 -10.81
CA ALA A 413 -52.81 26.83 -11.47
C ALA A 413 -53.56 25.87 -10.53
N LEU A 414 -53.44 26.00 -9.21
CA LEU A 414 -54.08 25.08 -8.25
C LEU A 414 -55.15 25.71 -7.35
N ALA A 415 -55.26 27.04 -7.33
CA ALA A 415 -56.27 27.74 -6.52
C ALA A 415 -57.71 27.63 -7.08
N SER A 416 -57.89 27.17 -8.32
CA SER A 416 -59.22 27.07 -8.95
C SER A 416 -59.95 25.73 -8.74
N HIS A 417 -59.32 24.74 -8.09
CA HIS A 417 -59.96 23.44 -7.80
C HIS A 417 -60.29 23.21 -6.33
N GLU A 418 -59.78 24.02 -5.40
CA GLU A 418 -60.09 23.91 -3.97
C GLU A 418 -61.35 24.67 -3.53
N LEU A 419 -61.89 25.57 -4.38
CA LEU A 419 -63.08 26.36 -4.05
C LEU A 419 -64.42 25.73 -4.45
N VAL A 420 -64.44 24.51 -5.00
CA VAL A 420 -65.68 23.83 -5.44
C VAL A 420 -66.02 22.58 -4.60
N LEU A 421 -65.19 22.19 -3.63
CA LEU A 421 -65.41 20.96 -2.85
C LEU A 421 -65.76 21.20 -1.37
N GLU A 422 -65.89 22.44 -0.92
CA GLU A 422 -66.30 22.73 0.47
C GLU A 422 -67.82 22.76 0.68
N THR A 423 -68.64 22.63 -0.37
CA THR A 423 -70.12 22.66 -0.24
C THR A 423 -70.85 21.31 -0.39
N SER A 424 -70.16 20.17 -0.49
CA SER A 424 -70.86 18.87 -0.48
C SER A 424 -70.12 17.77 0.27
N ALA A 425 -69.72 18.03 1.51
CA ALA A 425 -69.28 16.99 2.44
C ALA A 425 -70.35 16.73 3.50
N ARG A 426 -71.45 16.08 3.10
CA ARG A 426 -72.31 15.37 4.04
C ARG A 426 -72.85 14.09 3.43
N GLU A 427 -71.96 13.19 3.03
CA GLU A 427 -72.22 11.75 3.13
C GLU A 427 -70.92 10.94 2.98
N SER A 428 -70.74 10.03 3.92
CA SER A 428 -69.57 9.18 4.09
C SER A 428 -69.60 7.99 3.13
N SER A 429 -68.74 7.99 2.10
CA SER A 429 -68.41 6.79 1.31
C SER A 429 -66.99 6.28 1.62
N PRO A 430 -66.76 4.95 1.70
CA PRO A 430 -65.43 4.34 1.87
C PRO A 430 -64.42 4.70 0.77
N ASP A 431 -64.88 4.99 -0.46
CA ASP A 431 -64.01 5.24 -1.62
C ASP A 431 -63.30 6.61 -1.55
N ALA A 432 -63.98 7.66 -1.05
CA ALA A 432 -63.36 8.99 -0.90
C ALA A 432 -62.19 8.99 0.11
N ARG A 433 -62.21 8.10 1.11
CA ARG A 433 -61.11 7.90 2.06
C ARG A 433 -59.97 7.06 1.49
N ARG A 434 -60.23 6.26 0.46
CA ARG A 434 -59.23 5.45 -0.26
C ARG A 434 -58.46 6.30 -1.26
N ASP A 435 -59.15 7.17 -1.99
CA ASP A 435 -58.57 8.08 -2.98
C ASP A 435 -57.72 9.18 -2.33
N GLY A 436 -58.17 9.72 -1.19
CA GLY A 436 -57.37 10.67 -0.40
C GLY A 436 -56.06 10.07 0.14
N ARG A 437 -56.05 8.78 0.52
CA ARG A 437 -54.82 8.08 0.94
C ARG A 437 -53.90 7.75 -0.23
N LEU A 438 -54.44 7.43 -1.41
CA LEU A 438 -53.66 7.20 -2.63
C LEU A 438 -52.99 8.49 -3.14
N ALA A 439 -53.67 9.63 -3.06
CA ALA A 439 -53.09 10.93 -3.41
C ALA A 439 -51.99 11.38 -2.42
N GLN A 440 -52.14 11.05 -1.13
CA GLN A 440 -51.16 11.37 -0.09
C GLN A 440 -49.94 10.43 -0.13
N THR A 441 -50.14 9.15 -0.46
CA THR A 441 -49.03 8.20 -0.72
C THR A 441 -48.32 8.48 -2.04
N GLY A 442 -49.02 8.94 -3.08
CA GLY A 442 -48.42 9.42 -4.33
C GLY A 442 -47.52 10.64 -4.15
N ARG A 443 -47.92 11.61 -3.30
CA ARG A 443 -47.06 12.75 -2.92
C ARG A 443 -45.84 12.32 -2.12
N LEU A 444 -46.00 11.43 -1.14
CA LEU A 444 -44.87 10.92 -0.35
C LEU A 444 -43.86 10.14 -1.21
N LEU A 445 -44.33 9.35 -2.18
CA LEU A 445 -43.49 8.65 -3.14
C LEU A 445 -42.74 9.62 -4.08
N MET A 446 -43.41 10.68 -4.55
CA MET A 446 -42.82 11.71 -5.41
C MET A 446 -41.80 12.59 -4.67
N ASP A 447 -41.97 12.78 -3.36
CA ASP A 447 -41.03 13.52 -2.50
C ASP A 447 -39.80 12.69 -2.08
N LEU A 448 -39.95 11.36 -1.95
CA LEU A 448 -38.87 10.45 -1.54
C LEU A 448 -38.03 9.93 -2.71
N LEU A 449 -38.60 9.81 -3.92
CA LEU A 449 -37.89 9.30 -5.10
C LEU A 449 -36.57 10.05 -5.41
N PRO A 450 -36.50 11.40 -5.35
CA PRO A 450 -35.28 12.15 -5.63
C PRO A 450 -34.23 12.01 -4.52
N VAL A 451 -34.66 11.83 -3.26
CA VAL A 451 -33.76 11.54 -2.13
C VAL A 451 -33.16 10.15 -2.28
N ILE A 452 -33.96 9.17 -2.72
CA ILE A 452 -33.49 7.81 -3.01
C ILE A 452 -32.54 7.80 -4.22
N ILE A 453 -32.83 8.55 -5.28
CA ILE A 453 -31.95 8.68 -6.46
C ILE A 453 -30.65 9.43 -6.08
N GLY A 454 -30.73 10.47 -5.25
CA GLY A 454 -29.57 11.20 -4.74
C GLY A 454 -28.68 10.35 -3.83
N ILE A 455 -29.26 9.56 -2.92
CA ILE A 455 -28.53 8.57 -2.12
C ILE A 455 -27.93 7.50 -3.04
N ALA A 456 -28.65 7.00 -4.03
CA ALA A 456 -28.13 6.01 -4.97
C ALA A 456 -26.96 6.57 -5.79
N ALA A 457 -27.02 7.82 -6.25
CA ALA A 457 -25.96 8.49 -6.99
C ALA A 457 -24.72 8.78 -6.13
N VAL A 458 -24.90 9.17 -4.86
CA VAL A 458 -23.80 9.35 -3.89
C VAL A 458 -23.17 8.00 -3.53
N THR A 459 -23.98 6.95 -3.38
CA THR A 459 -23.49 5.59 -3.09
C THR A 459 -22.74 5.00 -4.29
N LEU A 460 -23.21 5.24 -5.53
CA LEU A 460 -22.50 4.88 -6.76
C LEU A 460 -21.22 5.71 -6.96
N GLY A 461 -21.25 7.01 -6.64
CA GLY A 461 -20.07 7.89 -6.72
C GLY A 461 -18.98 7.53 -5.71
N ILE A 462 -19.36 7.20 -4.47
CA ILE A 462 -18.46 6.68 -3.45
C ILE A 462 -17.95 5.28 -3.85
N GLY A 463 -18.82 4.42 -4.41
CA GLY A 463 -18.42 3.11 -4.92
C GLY A 463 -17.41 3.18 -6.06
N MET A 464 -17.56 4.12 -7.00
CA MET A 464 -16.60 4.35 -8.09
C MET A 464 -15.30 5.00 -7.59
N ALA A 465 -15.36 5.91 -6.62
CA ALA A 465 -14.17 6.50 -6.00
C ALA A 465 -13.38 5.48 -5.18
N ILE A 466 -14.06 4.56 -4.49
CA ILE A 466 -13.46 3.41 -3.80
C ILE A 466 -12.86 2.43 -4.82
N ASN A 467 -13.53 2.17 -5.95
CA ASN A 467 -13.03 1.30 -7.00
C ASN A 467 -11.79 1.89 -7.71
N HIS A 468 -11.73 3.22 -7.87
CA HIS A 468 -10.57 3.93 -8.40
C HIS A 468 -9.42 4.00 -7.39
N ALA A 469 -9.71 4.01 -6.08
CA ALA A 469 -8.71 3.97 -5.01
C ALA A 469 -8.19 2.56 -4.68
N ILE A 470 -8.90 1.49 -5.09
CA ILE A 470 -8.56 0.08 -4.77
C ILE A 470 -8.01 -0.69 -6.00
N GLY A 471 -7.99 -0.11 -7.20
CA GLY A 471 -7.22 -0.62 -8.34
C GLY A 471 -7.49 -2.07 -8.75
N THR A 472 -8.66 -2.63 -8.44
CA THR A 472 -8.97 -4.05 -8.71
C THR A 472 -10.43 -4.22 -9.13
N ILE A 473 -10.66 -4.27 -10.44
CA ILE A 473 -11.56 -5.16 -11.19
C ILE A 473 -11.35 -4.85 -12.67
N GLY A 474 -10.97 -5.88 -13.44
CA GLY A 474 -10.76 -5.79 -14.87
C GLY A 474 -12.08 -5.70 -15.64
N SER A 475 -12.11 -4.77 -16.60
CA SER A 475 -13.08 -4.61 -17.70
C SER A 475 -14.58 -4.44 -17.38
N PRO A 476 -15.32 -3.63 -18.19
CA PRO A 476 -16.77 -3.45 -18.09
C PRO A 476 -17.64 -4.70 -18.31
N ALA A 477 -17.08 -5.81 -18.80
CA ALA A 477 -17.82 -7.02 -19.15
C ALA A 477 -18.34 -7.78 -17.91
N ASP A 478 -17.61 -7.74 -16.80
CA ASP A 478 -17.95 -8.50 -15.59
C ASP A 478 -19.11 -7.87 -14.80
N LEU A 479 -19.30 -6.56 -14.93
CA LEU A 479 -20.44 -5.85 -14.33
C LEU A 479 -21.77 -6.21 -15.03
N TRP A 480 -21.73 -6.47 -16.34
CA TRP A 480 -22.90 -6.88 -17.12
C TRP A 480 -23.34 -8.32 -16.79
N GLY A 481 -22.39 -9.22 -16.54
CA GLY A 481 -22.68 -10.60 -16.13
C GLY A 481 -23.34 -10.70 -14.75
N PHE A 482 -23.04 -9.76 -13.84
CA PHE A 482 -23.64 -9.69 -12.51
C PHE A 482 -25.07 -9.12 -12.58
N LEU A 483 -25.32 -8.06 -13.35
CA LEU A 483 -26.64 -7.42 -13.48
C LEU A 483 -27.70 -8.34 -14.13
N VAL A 484 -27.30 -9.16 -15.11
CA VAL A 484 -28.21 -10.12 -15.77
C VAL A 484 -28.67 -11.24 -14.82
N LYS A 485 -27.88 -11.58 -13.79
CA LYS A 485 -28.22 -12.63 -12.82
C LYS A 485 -29.21 -12.22 -11.73
N ILE A 486 -29.49 -10.91 -11.56
CA ILE A 486 -30.31 -10.39 -10.45
C ILE A 486 -31.66 -9.82 -10.90
N THR A 487 -31.90 -9.71 -12.21
CA THR A 487 -33.20 -9.29 -12.75
C THR A 487 -34.25 -10.39 -12.61
N PRO A 488 -35.41 -10.14 -11.94
CA PRO A 488 -36.53 -11.07 -11.95
C PRO A 488 -37.09 -11.21 -13.38
N ARG A 489 -37.38 -12.44 -13.80
CA ARG A 489 -37.95 -12.78 -15.13
C ARG A 489 -39.35 -12.19 -15.42
N SER A 490 -39.91 -11.36 -14.55
CA SER A 490 -41.26 -10.81 -14.69
C SER A 490 -41.32 -9.40 -15.28
N LEU A 491 -40.22 -8.90 -15.86
CA LEU A 491 -40.13 -7.55 -16.46
C LEU A 491 -39.35 -7.52 -17.78
N LEU A 492 -39.35 -8.64 -18.53
CA LEU A 492 -39.02 -8.66 -19.96
C LEU A 492 -40.29 -8.84 -20.78
#